data_AF-A0A2S6SWP1-F1
#
_entry.id   AF-A0A2S6SWP1-F1
#
_cell.length_a   1.000
_cell.length_b   1.000
_cell.length_c   1.000
_cell.angle_alpha   90.00
_cell.angle_beta   90.00
_cell.angle_gamma   90.00
#
_symmetry.space_group_name_H-M   'P 1'
#
loop_
_entity.id
_entity.type
_entity.pdbx_description
1 polymer ?
#
loop_
_entity_poly.entity_id
_entity_poly.type
_entity_poly.pdbx_seq_one_letter_code
_entity_poly.pdbx_strand_id
1 'polypeptide(L)'
;MANLMGKLYFFSKLSTSIILLFLLLAFIYLFSKSFLDQKEDPNIDLEKKITAIDNSLNDSLNKKNIELNQILKKIEKIESDLVEIKNIKSSNNNIDINNKISDLSKKVDALTKIKQDLKTNNISINQTQKEVIKKHLEDIDIKLEQGLGFNNIIEKLFQAVETESAKNLLEKLSLYSNGNILSYEQLILDFEVANDLYLKQHFFNHSKSSRLTRFFLKFFSIKPDNKNLSQDNLVNSLSVAANNLKEKRLDKTIIEINKIHNQDQFFNNWLVEAKKYSEASKLILLISEDL
;
A
#
# COMPACT_ATOMS: atom_id res chain seq x y z
N MET A 1 -72.72 -30.18 -3.71
CA MET A 1 -71.77 -29.08 -4.00
C MET A 1 -70.68 -28.89 -2.94
N ALA A 2 -70.96 -29.04 -1.63
CA ALA A 2 -69.97 -28.84 -0.57
C ALA A 2 -68.66 -29.67 -0.69
N ASN A 3 -68.76 -30.95 -1.09
CA ASN A 3 -67.58 -31.81 -1.30
C ASN A 3 -66.72 -31.46 -2.51
N LEU A 4 -67.28 -30.74 -3.50
CA LEU A 4 -66.55 -30.32 -4.70
C LEU A 4 -65.79 -29.02 -4.42
N MET A 5 -66.40 -28.09 -3.68
CA MET A 5 -65.77 -26.86 -3.21
C MET A 5 -64.59 -27.14 -2.26
N GLY A 6 -64.73 -28.09 -1.33
CA GLY A 6 -63.65 -28.48 -0.42
C GLY A 6 -62.45 -29.11 -1.13
N LYS A 7 -62.69 -29.93 -2.17
CA LYS A 7 -61.63 -30.49 -3.01
C LYS A 7 -60.92 -29.41 -3.83
N LEU A 8 -61.67 -28.49 -4.44
CA LEU A 8 -61.10 -27.36 -5.19
C LEU A 8 -60.25 -26.45 -4.30
N TYR A 9 -60.68 -26.19 -3.06
CA TYR A 9 -59.91 -25.42 -2.09
C TYR A 9 -58.60 -26.11 -1.68
N PHE A 10 -58.62 -27.43 -1.48
CA PHE A 10 -57.42 -28.22 -1.21
C PHE A 10 -56.45 -28.21 -2.40
N PHE A 11 -56.94 -28.41 -3.62
CA PHE A 11 -56.12 -28.34 -4.84
C PHE A 11 -55.52 -26.95 -5.07
N SER A 12 -56.29 -25.89 -4.80
CA SER A 12 -55.79 -24.51 -4.88
C SER A 12 -54.62 -24.29 -3.91
N LYS A 13 -54.77 -24.68 -2.64
CA LYS A 13 -53.67 -24.59 -1.65
C LYS A 13 -52.45 -25.40 -2.04
N LEU A 14 -52.65 -26.63 -2.50
CA LEU A 14 -51.56 -27.51 -2.93
C LEU A 14 -50.81 -26.89 -4.12
N SER A 15 -51.54 -26.36 -5.11
CA SER A 15 -50.96 -25.67 -6.27
C SER A 15 -50.17 -24.42 -5.84
N THR A 16 -50.71 -23.60 -4.95
CA THR A 16 -49.99 -22.42 -4.42
C THR A 16 -48.71 -22.82 -3.69
N SER A 17 -48.73 -23.88 -2.89
CA SER A 17 -47.53 -24.39 -2.20
C SER A 17 -46.47 -24.91 -3.18
N ILE A 18 -46.88 -25.61 -4.24
CA ILE A 18 -45.98 -26.10 -5.29
C ILE A 18 -45.34 -24.93 -6.05
N ILE A 19 -46.15 -23.92 -6.40
CA ILE A 19 -45.66 -22.71 -7.08
C ILE A 19 -44.64 -21.98 -6.19
N LEU A 20 -44.92 -21.83 -4.89
CA LEU A 20 -43.99 -21.22 -3.94
C LEU A 20 -42.66 -21.99 -3.84
N LEU A 21 -42.73 -23.33 -3.85
CA LEU A 21 -41.55 -24.18 -3.82
C LEU A 21 -40.68 -23.98 -5.07
N PHE A 22 -41.29 -23.89 -6.25
CA PHE A 22 -40.58 -23.59 -7.50
C PHE A 22 -39.94 -22.20 -7.48
N LEU A 23 -40.64 -21.19 -6.94
CA LEU A 23 -40.12 -19.83 -6.80
C LEU A 23 -38.91 -19.79 -5.86
N LEU A 24 -38.96 -20.54 -4.76
CA LEU A 24 -37.85 -20.69 -3.82
C LEU A 24 -36.63 -21.34 -4.48
N LEU A 25 -36.84 -22.43 -5.23
CA LEU A 25 -35.77 -23.09 -5.98
C LEU A 25 -35.15 -22.16 -7.05
N ALA A 26 -35.97 -21.37 -7.73
CA ALA A 26 -35.49 -20.38 -8.70
C ALA A 26 -34.63 -19.29 -8.05
N PHE A 27 -35.03 -18.79 -6.86
CA PHE A 27 -34.20 -17.86 -6.11
C PHE A 27 -32.88 -18.48 -5.68
N ILE A 28 -32.89 -19.70 -5.14
CA ILE A 28 -31.65 -20.42 -4.75
C ILE A 28 -30.71 -20.55 -5.96
N TYR A 29 -31.24 -20.89 -7.13
CA TYR A 29 -30.45 -20.99 -8.35
C TYR A 29 -29.86 -19.65 -8.80
N LEU A 30 -30.66 -18.57 -8.82
CA LEU A 30 -30.18 -17.24 -9.20
C LEU A 30 -29.10 -16.73 -8.23
N PHE A 31 -29.29 -16.93 -6.93
CA PHE A 31 -28.28 -16.59 -5.92
C PHE A 31 -27.01 -17.41 -6.12
N SER A 32 -27.12 -18.74 -6.27
CA SER A 32 -25.96 -19.60 -6.48
C SER A 32 -25.17 -19.22 -7.73
N LYS A 33 -25.84 -18.87 -8.82
CA LYS A 33 -25.18 -18.46 -10.06
C LYS A 33 -24.44 -17.12 -9.91
N SER A 34 -25.09 -16.13 -9.30
CA SER A 34 -24.51 -14.80 -9.06
C SER A 34 -23.23 -14.87 -8.19
N PHE A 35 -23.20 -15.75 -7.19
CA PHE A 35 -22.03 -15.94 -6.34
C PHE A 35 -20.89 -16.73 -7.01
N LEU A 36 -21.19 -17.61 -7.96
CA LEU A 36 -20.18 -18.43 -8.64
C LEU A 36 -19.48 -17.69 -9.79
N ASP A 37 -20.13 -16.70 -10.40
CA ASP A 37 -19.61 -15.92 -11.54
C ASP A 37 -18.63 -14.79 -11.14
N GLN A 38 -18.29 -14.63 -9.86
CA GLN A 38 -17.29 -13.64 -9.36
C GLN A 38 -15.88 -14.22 -9.17
N LYS A 39 -15.37 -14.96 -10.16
CA LYS A 39 -14.00 -15.52 -10.15
C LYS A 39 -13.03 -14.89 -11.15
N GLU A 40 -13.15 -13.59 -11.39
CA GLU A 40 -12.04 -12.84 -11.97
C GLU A 40 -11.37 -12.05 -10.85
N ASP A 41 -10.16 -12.49 -10.49
CA ASP A 41 -9.30 -11.87 -9.51
C ASP A 41 -8.88 -10.47 -10.01
N PRO A 42 -9.38 -9.38 -9.41
CA PRO A 42 -9.07 -8.03 -9.85
C PRO A 42 -7.57 -7.68 -9.68
N ASN A 43 -6.80 -8.46 -8.90
CA ASN A 43 -5.36 -8.23 -8.73
C ASN A 43 -4.55 -8.55 -9.98
N ILE A 44 -4.97 -9.51 -10.81
CA ILE A 44 -4.21 -9.94 -12.00
C ILE A 44 -4.16 -8.82 -13.08
N ASP A 45 -5.19 -7.98 -13.18
CA ASP A 45 -5.21 -6.86 -14.13
C ASP A 45 -4.43 -5.64 -13.61
N LEU A 46 -4.42 -5.42 -12.30
CA LEU A 46 -3.61 -4.37 -11.65
C LEU A 46 -2.12 -4.66 -11.73
N GLU A 47 -1.69 -5.91 -11.47
CA GLU A 47 -0.29 -6.30 -11.53
C GLU A 47 0.29 -6.18 -12.94
N LYS A 48 -0.51 -6.51 -13.97
CA LYS A 48 -0.16 -6.29 -15.39
C LYS A 48 -0.03 -4.82 -15.77
N LYS A 49 -0.89 -3.95 -15.23
CA LYS A 49 -0.79 -2.49 -15.45
C LYS A 49 0.41 -1.88 -14.76
N ILE A 50 0.72 -2.32 -13.53
CA ILE A 50 1.89 -1.86 -12.77
C ILE A 50 3.19 -2.27 -13.48
N THR A 51 3.30 -3.54 -13.89
CA THR A 51 4.48 -4.03 -14.64
C THR A 51 4.65 -3.33 -15.99
N ALA A 52 3.58 -2.98 -16.68
CA ALA A 52 3.66 -2.19 -17.92
C ALA A 52 4.20 -0.77 -17.68
N ILE A 53 3.81 -0.13 -16.58
CA ILE A 53 4.31 1.20 -16.19
C ILE A 53 5.80 1.12 -15.79
N ASP A 54 6.19 0.14 -14.97
CA ASP A 54 7.57 -0.07 -14.54
C ASP A 54 8.51 -0.29 -15.74
N ASN A 55 8.09 -1.10 -16.72
CA ASN A 55 8.88 -1.32 -17.93
C ASN A 55 9.04 -0.02 -18.75
N SER A 56 7.97 0.78 -18.89
CA SER A 56 8.04 2.06 -19.62
C SER A 56 8.96 3.09 -18.94
N LEU A 57 8.99 3.11 -17.60
CA LEU A 57 9.85 3.99 -16.83
C LEU A 57 11.31 3.58 -16.93
N ASN A 58 11.59 2.27 -16.84
CA ASN A 58 12.94 1.73 -17.01
C ASN A 58 13.49 2.01 -18.40
N ASP A 59 12.69 1.90 -19.46
CA ASP A 59 13.12 2.21 -20.82
C ASP A 59 13.48 3.71 -20.98
N SER A 60 12.68 4.60 -20.38
CA SER A 60 12.95 6.04 -20.40
C SER A 60 14.23 6.41 -19.62
N LEU A 61 14.44 5.80 -18.45
CA LEU A 61 15.64 5.97 -17.63
C LEU A 61 16.89 5.44 -18.33
N ASN A 62 16.81 4.25 -18.94
CA ASN A 62 17.91 3.68 -19.70
C ASN A 62 18.29 4.55 -20.90
N LYS A 63 17.30 5.13 -21.60
CA LYS A 63 17.56 6.06 -22.69
C LYS A 63 18.28 7.33 -22.22
N LYS A 64 17.87 7.90 -21.07
CA LYS A 64 18.57 9.04 -20.47
C LYS A 64 19.98 8.70 -20.00
N ASN A 65 20.20 7.52 -19.44
CA ASN A 65 21.55 7.07 -19.05
C ASN A 65 22.47 6.89 -20.27
N ILE A 66 21.94 6.43 -21.41
CA ILE A 66 22.69 6.37 -22.67
C ILE A 66 23.08 7.77 -23.14
N GLU A 67 22.15 8.73 -23.12
CA GLU A 67 22.44 10.14 -23.46
C GLU A 67 23.50 10.75 -22.52
N LEU A 68 23.42 10.47 -21.22
CA LEU A 68 24.37 10.96 -20.23
C LEU A 68 25.77 10.37 -20.41
N ASN A 69 25.86 9.07 -20.73
CA ASN A 69 27.13 8.42 -21.09
C ASN A 69 27.73 8.98 -22.39
N GLN A 70 26.89 9.38 -23.36
CA GLN A 70 27.38 10.07 -24.56
C GLN A 70 27.94 11.46 -24.25
N ILE A 71 27.33 12.18 -23.30
CA ILE A 71 27.84 13.48 -22.82
C ILE A 71 29.17 13.28 -22.11
N LEU A 72 29.29 12.28 -21.21
CA LEU A 72 30.54 11.96 -20.52
C LEU A 72 31.68 11.65 -21.50
N LYS A 73 31.43 10.82 -22.51
CA LYS A 73 32.43 10.54 -23.57
C LYS A 73 32.85 11.78 -24.35
N LYS A 74 31.95 12.73 -24.58
CA LYS A 74 32.29 14.02 -25.20
C LYS A 74 33.17 14.87 -24.27
N ILE A 75 32.91 14.84 -22.96
CA ILE A 75 33.74 15.52 -21.96
C ILE A 75 35.14 14.91 -21.92
N GLU A 76 35.26 13.59 -21.82
CA GLU A 76 36.56 12.88 -21.83
C GLU A 76 37.37 13.18 -23.09
N LYS A 77 36.70 13.24 -24.26
CA LYS A 77 37.35 13.63 -25.51
C LYS A 77 37.85 15.06 -25.46
N ILE A 78 37.07 15.99 -24.93
CA ILE A 78 37.47 17.40 -24.76
C ILE A 78 38.66 17.52 -23.79
N GLU A 79 38.65 16.75 -22.70
CA GLU A 79 39.77 16.72 -21.75
C GLU A 79 41.04 16.18 -22.40
N SER A 80 40.94 15.12 -23.20
CA SER A 80 42.05 14.60 -24.02
C SER A 80 42.57 15.64 -25.00
N ASP A 81 41.69 16.30 -25.75
CA ASP A 81 42.05 17.36 -26.70
C ASP A 81 42.75 18.54 -25.97
N LEU A 82 42.31 18.89 -24.76
CA LEU A 82 42.94 19.94 -23.93
C LEU A 82 44.34 19.54 -23.45
N VAL A 83 44.55 18.28 -23.09
CA VAL A 83 45.88 17.75 -22.70
C VAL A 83 46.82 17.76 -23.91
N GLU A 84 46.34 17.35 -25.08
CA GLU A 84 47.12 17.37 -26.32
C GLU A 84 47.51 18.80 -26.72
N ILE A 85 46.59 19.76 -26.59
CA ILE A 85 46.87 21.19 -26.82
C ILE A 85 47.88 21.76 -25.81
N LYS A 86 47.82 21.34 -24.55
CA LYS A 86 48.79 21.74 -23.52
C LYS A 86 50.20 21.26 -23.88
N ASN A 87 50.32 20.10 -24.53
CA ASN A 87 51.57 19.57 -25.06
C ASN A 87 52.01 20.26 -26.37
N ILE A 88 51.07 20.69 -27.22
CA ILE A 88 51.34 21.47 -28.44
C ILE A 88 51.82 22.89 -28.11
N LYS A 89 51.41 23.48 -26.97
CA LYS A 89 51.90 24.79 -26.50
C LYS A 89 53.43 24.85 -26.29
N SER A 90 54.11 23.70 -26.31
CA SER A 90 55.57 23.58 -26.30
C SER A 90 56.23 23.60 -27.69
N SER A 91 55.45 23.67 -28.79
CA SER A 91 55.97 23.68 -30.16
C SER A 91 55.26 24.75 -31.02
N ASN A 92 56.07 25.67 -31.56
CA ASN A 92 55.67 26.88 -32.28
C ASN A 92 54.69 26.66 -33.45
N ASN A 93 53.61 27.47 -33.52
CA ASN A 93 53.18 28.23 -34.73
C ASN A 93 51.93 29.10 -34.45
N ASN A 94 52.08 30.44 -34.53
CA ASN A 94 51.23 31.42 -33.82
C ASN A 94 49.92 31.88 -34.49
N ILE A 95 49.57 31.47 -35.71
CA ILE A 95 48.40 32.07 -36.41
C ILE A 95 47.16 31.15 -36.38
N ASP A 96 47.30 29.83 -36.54
CA ASP A 96 46.18 28.88 -36.41
C ASP A 96 45.74 28.68 -34.94
N ILE A 97 46.69 28.83 -34.01
CA ILE A 97 46.44 28.77 -32.58
C ILE A 97 45.51 29.90 -32.12
N ASN A 98 45.66 31.12 -32.63
CA ASN A 98 44.83 32.25 -32.21
C ASN A 98 43.36 32.11 -32.65
N ASN A 99 43.12 31.54 -33.83
CA ASN A 99 41.75 31.26 -34.29
C ASN A 99 41.10 30.14 -33.47
N LYS A 100 41.86 29.07 -33.15
CA LYS A 100 41.37 28.00 -32.27
C LYS A 100 41.15 28.48 -30.83
N ILE A 101 42.01 29.36 -30.30
CA ILE A 101 41.82 29.99 -28.99
C ILE A 101 40.58 30.87 -28.98
N SER A 102 40.31 31.64 -30.04
CA SER A 102 39.10 32.45 -30.16
C SER A 102 37.83 31.59 -30.14
N ASP A 103 37.83 30.50 -30.91
CA ASP A 103 36.67 29.60 -30.99
C ASP A 103 36.47 28.82 -29.67
N LEU A 104 37.55 28.45 -28.99
CA LEU A 104 37.54 27.87 -27.65
C LEU A 104 37.07 28.87 -26.60
N SER A 105 37.48 30.14 -26.67
CA SER A 105 37.00 31.19 -25.76
C SER A 105 35.49 31.34 -25.85
N LYS A 106 34.93 31.34 -27.08
CA LYS A 106 33.48 31.37 -27.28
C LYS A 106 32.76 30.15 -26.68
N LYS A 107 33.35 28.95 -26.81
CA LYS A 107 32.81 27.73 -26.19
C LYS A 107 32.89 27.76 -24.67
N VAL A 108 33.99 28.27 -24.11
CA VAL A 108 34.15 28.47 -22.67
C VAL A 108 33.16 29.51 -22.14
N ASP A 109 32.94 30.61 -22.86
CA ASP A 109 31.95 31.64 -22.51
C ASP A 109 30.51 31.12 -22.58
N ALA A 110 30.21 30.24 -23.54
CA ALA A 110 28.93 29.53 -23.58
C ALA A 110 28.77 28.58 -22.38
N LEU A 111 29.84 27.88 -21.98
CA LEU A 111 29.83 26.99 -20.81
C LEU A 111 29.75 27.75 -19.49
N THR A 112 30.39 28.91 -19.36
CA THR A 112 30.26 29.76 -18.16
C THR A 112 28.87 30.33 -18.04
N LYS A 113 28.22 30.72 -19.15
CA LYS A 113 26.79 31.05 -19.18
C LYS A 113 25.91 29.89 -18.74
N ILE A 114 26.10 28.69 -19.31
CA ILE A 114 25.34 27.49 -18.89
C ILE A 114 25.56 27.20 -17.40
N LYS A 115 26.80 27.30 -16.89
CA LYS A 115 27.12 27.13 -15.47
C LYS A 115 26.46 28.20 -14.59
N GLN A 116 26.33 29.41 -15.10
CA GLN A 116 25.72 30.53 -14.39
C GLN A 116 24.18 30.38 -14.39
N ASP A 117 23.59 29.95 -15.49
CA ASP A 117 22.17 29.60 -15.65
C ASP A 117 21.78 28.40 -14.76
N LEU A 118 22.68 27.42 -14.60
CA LEU A 118 22.52 26.31 -13.67
C LEU A 118 22.59 26.77 -12.20
N LYS A 119 23.40 27.79 -11.88
CA LYS A 119 23.48 28.37 -10.53
C LYS A 119 22.27 29.25 -10.19
N THR A 120 21.66 29.92 -11.17
CA THR A 120 20.42 30.70 -10.93
C THR A 120 19.19 29.81 -10.76
N ASN A 121 19.22 28.57 -11.28
CA ASN A 121 18.20 27.54 -11.02
C ASN A 121 18.57 26.61 -9.85
N ASN A 122 19.27 27.12 -8.82
CA ASN A 122 19.59 26.38 -7.59
C ASN A 122 18.31 25.92 -6.86
N ILE A 123 17.69 24.84 -7.31
CA ILE A 123 17.13 23.84 -6.41
C ILE A 123 18.36 23.27 -5.73
N SER A 124 18.50 23.53 -4.43
CA SER A 124 19.59 23.00 -3.63
C SER A 124 19.69 21.49 -3.85
N ILE A 125 20.88 20.95 -4.11
CA ILE A 125 21.10 19.49 -4.24
C ILE A 125 20.52 18.75 -3.01
N ASN A 126 20.52 19.38 -1.83
CA ASN A 126 19.89 18.86 -0.62
C ASN A 126 18.35 18.81 -0.68
N GLN A 127 17.69 19.73 -1.40
CA GLN A 127 16.24 19.66 -1.62
C GLN A 127 15.89 18.47 -2.51
N THR A 128 16.67 18.22 -3.57
CA THR A 128 16.45 17.07 -4.46
C THR A 128 16.64 15.74 -3.75
N GLN A 129 17.63 15.62 -2.86
CA GLN A 129 17.88 14.38 -2.10
C GLN A 129 16.77 14.10 -1.07
N LYS A 130 16.29 15.14 -0.36
CA LYS A 130 15.13 15.01 0.54
C LYS A 130 13.86 14.60 -0.20
N GLU A 131 13.61 15.17 -1.38
CA GLU A 131 12.48 14.78 -2.22
C GLU A 131 12.56 13.33 -2.68
N VAL A 132 13.75 12.85 -3.05
CA VAL A 132 13.99 11.45 -3.43
C VAL A 132 13.74 10.51 -2.24
N ILE A 133 14.25 10.85 -1.05
CA ILE A 133 14.03 10.05 0.15
C ILE A 133 12.53 10.00 0.48
N LYS A 134 11.84 11.15 0.44
CA LYS A 134 10.40 11.22 0.69
C LYS A 134 9.61 10.33 -0.27
N LYS A 135 9.94 10.36 -1.56
CA LYS A 135 9.30 9.50 -2.56
C LYS A 135 9.51 8.01 -2.24
N HIS A 136 10.71 7.61 -1.85
CA HIS A 136 10.99 6.24 -1.44
C HIS A 136 10.24 5.83 -0.17
N LEU A 137 10.04 6.73 0.78
CA LEU A 137 9.20 6.49 1.96
C LEU A 137 7.72 6.32 1.58
N GLU A 138 7.21 7.12 0.65
CA GLU A 138 5.86 6.97 0.09
C GLU A 138 5.70 5.62 -0.63
N ASP A 139 6.69 5.19 -1.41
CA ASP A 139 6.69 3.87 -2.06
C ASP A 139 6.65 2.72 -1.03
N ILE A 140 7.35 2.87 0.10
CA ILE A 140 7.30 1.90 1.20
C ILE A 140 5.92 1.88 1.84
N ASP A 141 5.31 3.04 2.10
CA ASP A 141 3.97 3.11 2.71
C ASP A 141 2.92 2.43 1.82
N ILE A 142 2.97 2.64 0.50
CA ILE A 142 2.09 1.96 -0.47
C ILE A 142 2.31 0.44 -0.44
N LYS A 143 3.58 -0.01 -0.44
CA LYS A 143 3.89 -1.45 -0.39
C LYS A 143 3.45 -2.08 0.93
N LEU A 144 3.60 -1.37 2.04
CA LEU A 144 3.13 -1.80 3.36
C LEU A 144 1.61 -1.94 3.37
N GLU A 145 0.86 -0.98 2.81
CA GLU A 145 -0.60 -1.07 2.67
C GLU A 145 -1.03 -2.33 1.91
N GLN A 146 -0.24 -2.73 0.91
CA GLN A 146 -0.49 -3.90 0.06
C GLN A 146 0.07 -5.22 0.63
N GLY A 147 0.84 -5.20 1.72
CA GLY A 147 1.51 -6.38 2.27
C GLY A 147 2.68 -6.88 1.40
N LEU A 148 3.28 -6.01 0.59
CA LEU A 148 4.39 -6.33 -0.30
C LEU A 148 5.75 -6.04 0.33
N GLY A 149 6.77 -6.80 -0.08
CA GLY A 149 8.16 -6.57 0.31
C GLY A 149 8.77 -5.31 -0.30
N PHE A 150 9.57 -4.60 0.50
CA PHE A 150 10.22 -3.33 0.15
C PHE A 150 11.74 -3.30 0.46
N ASN A 151 12.38 -4.47 0.62
CA ASN A 151 13.83 -4.62 0.83
C ASN A 151 14.68 -3.78 -0.13
N ASN A 152 14.32 -3.79 -1.41
CA ASN A 152 15.04 -3.08 -2.47
C ASN A 152 14.99 -1.55 -2.32
N ILE A 153 13.97 -1.01 -1.66
CA ILE A 153 13.85 0.42 -1.39
C ILE A 153 14.67 0.78 -0.14
N ILE A 154 14.70 -0.10 0.87
CA ILE A 154 15.54 0.08 2.07
C ILE A 154 17.02 0.18 1.71
N GLU A 155 17.52 -0.68 0.81
CA GLU A 155 18.91 -0.60 0.34
C GLU A 155 19.25 0.75 -0.32
N LYS A 156 18.32 1.30 -1.11
CA LYS A 156 18.47 2.62 -1.74
C LYS A 156 18.44 3.75 -0.70
N LEU A 157 17.58 3.64 0.30
CA LEU A 157 17.48 4.60 1.39
C LEU A 157 18.74 4.64 2.25
N PHE A 158 19.37 3.49 2.52
CA PHE A 158 20.65 3.44 3.24
C PHE A 158 21.77 4.21 2.52
N GLN A 159 21.73 4.30 1.20
CA GLN A 159 22.69 5.07 0.41
C GLN A 159 22.35 6.57 0.36
N ALA A 160 21.08 6.93 0.53
CA ALA A 160 20.60 8.31 0.42
C ALA A 160 20.60 9.07 1.75
N VAL A 161 20.46 8.37 2.88
CA VAL A 161 20.38 8.97 4.21
C VAL A 161 21.77 9.26 4.80
N GLU A 162 21.94 10.48 5.32
CA GLU A 162 23.21 10.95 5.88
C GLU A 162 23.30 10.79 7.41
N THR A 163 22.18 10.90 8.13
CA THR A 163 22.17 10.89 9.60
C THR A 163 22.23 9.47 10.17
N GLU A 164 22.97 9.30 11.27
CA GLU A 164 23.01 8.04 12.01
C GLU A 164 21.65 7.69 12.64
N SER A 165 20.87 8.73 13.02
CA SER A 165 19.50 8.58 13.52
C SER A 165 18.60 7.89 12.51
N ALA A 166 18.50 8.43 11.28
CA ALA A 166 17.68 7.81 10.24
C ALA A 166 18.21 6.45 9.76
N LYS A 167 19.53 6.19 9.80
CA LYS A 167 20.07 4.84 9.57
C LYS A 167 19.58 3.83 10.61
N ASN A 168 19.61 4.19 11.89
CA ASN A 168 19.09 3.32 12.97
C ASN A 168 17.58 3.06 12.81
N LEU A 169 16.82 4.08 12.36
CA LEU A 169 15.39 3.92 12.07
C LEU A 169 15.16 3.01 10.86
N LEU A 170 15.97 3.13 9.81
CA LEU A 170 15.94 2.24 8.63
C LEU A 170 16.30 0.80 8.97
N GLU A 171 17.28 0.56 9.85
CA GLU A 171 17.61 -0.79 10.32
C GLU A 171 16.40 -1.44 11.00
N LYS A 172 15.69 -0.70 11.86
CA LYS A 172 14.45 -1.20 12.48
C LYS A 172 13.37 -1.46 11.44
N LEU A 173 13.21 -0.56 10.46
CA LEU A 173 12.22 -0.72 9.39
C LEU A 173 12.55 -1.93 8.49
N SER A 174 13.82 -2.29 8.34
CA SER A 174 14.27 -3.46 7.57
C SER A 174 13.81 -4.80 8.17
N LEU A 175 13.47 -4.85 9.47
CA LEU A 175 12.88 -6.05 10.08
C LEU A 175 11.51 -6.38 9.47
N TYR A 176 10.88 -5.39 8.86
CA TYR A 176 9.53 -5.45 8.29
C TYR A 176 9.53 -5.57 6.76
N SER A 177 10.68 -5.47 6.09
CA SER A 177 10.75 -5.24 4.65
C SER A 177 10.60 -6.49 3.77
N ASN A 178 10.53 -7.69 4.37
CA ASN A 178 10.40 -8.96 3.64
C ASN A 178 8.98 -9.25 3.11
N GLY A 179 7.98 -8.39 3.38
CA GLY A 179 6.60 -8.65 2.97
C GLY A 179 5.86 -9.67 3.86
N ASN A 180 6.36 -9.90 5.07
CA ASN A 180 5.73 -10.79 6.07
C ASN A 180 4.72 -10.05 6.96
N ILE A 181 4.33 -8.83 6.60
CA ILE A 181 3.27 -8.08 7.27
C ILE A 181 2.01 -8.22 6.44
N LEU A 182 0.88 -8.48 7.10
CA LEU A 182 -0.43 -8.49 6.45
C LEU A 182 -0.72 -7.15 5.78
N SER A 183 -1.36 -7.18 4.62
CA SER A 183 -1.92 -5.98 4.01
C SER A 183 -2.94 -5.32 4.93
N TYR A 184 -3.19 -4.03 4.74
CA TYR A 184 -4.17 -3.32 5.55
C TYR A 184 -5.58 -3.91 5.40
N GLU A 185 -5.91 -4.39 4.19
CA GLU A 185 -7.17 -5.08 3.91
C GLU A 185 -7.25 -6.42 4.67
N GLN A 186 -6.16 -7.20 4.69
CA GLN A 186 -6.09 -8.45 5.45
C GLN A 186 -6.24 -8.19 6.96
N LEU A 187 -5.63 -7.13 7.49
CA LEU A 187 -5.82 -6.70 8.87
C LEU A 187 -7.29 -6.37 9.18
N ILE A 188 -8.03 -5.78 8.24
CA ILE A 188 -9.47 -5.53 8.42
C ILE A 188 -10.24 -6.85 8.44
N LEU A 189 -9.98 -7.76 7.49
CA LEU A 189 -10.67 -9.04 7.42
C LEU A 189 -10.43 -9.89 8.67
N ASP A 190 -9.18 -9.99 9.13
CA ASP A 190 -8.82 -10.72 10.34
C ASP A 190 -9.47 -10.11 11.59
N PHE A 191 -9.55 -8.78 11.65
CA PHE A 191 -10.30 -8.09 12.71
C PHE A 191 -11.77 -8.48 12.69
N GLU A 192 -12.41 -8.48 11.53
CA GLU A 192 -13.83 -8.82 11.41
C GLU A 192 -14.12 -10.26 11.82
N VAL A 193 -13.22 -11.20 11.48
CA VAL A 193 -13.31 -12.60 11.90
C VAL A 193 -13.16 -12.72 13.43
N ALA A 194 -12.14 -12.09 14.01
CA ALA A 194 -11.91 -12.11 15.45
C ALA A 194 -13.10 -11.51 16.22
N ASN A 195 -13.64 -10.41 15.70
CA ASN A 195 -14.80 -9.72 16.27
C ASN A 195 -16.08 -10.56 16.21
N ASP A 196 -16.34 -11.22 15.08
CA ASP A 196 -17.46 -12.14 14.93
C ASP A 196 -17.39 -13.29 15.95
N LEU A 197 -16.22 -13.93 16.06
CA LEU A 197 -15.99 -15.02 17.03
C LEU A 197 -16.19 -14.55 18.48
N TYR A 198 -15.62 -13.39 18.82
CA TYR A 198 -15.77 -12.81 20.14
C TYR A 198 -17.25 -12.53 20.46
N LEU A 199 -17.96 -11.85 19.56
CA LEU A 199 -19.37 -11.50 19.76
C LEU A 199 -20.25 -12.75 19.88
N LYS A 200 -20.02 -13.77 19.03
CA LYS A 200 -20.71 -15.06 19.13
C LYS A 200 -20.53 -15.70 20.51
N GLN A 201 -19.30 -15.73 21.01
CA GLN A 201 -19.01 -16.26 22.35
C GLN A 201 -19.68 -15.41 23.44
N HIS A 202 -19.59 -14.09 23.31
CA HIS A 202 -20.17 -13.14 24.25
C HIS A 202 -21.69 -13.31 24.37
N PHE A 203 -22.39 -13.38 23.23
CA PHE A 203 -23.83 -13.62 23.19
C PHE A 203 -24.19 -15.02 23.70
N PHE A 204 -23.38 -16.04 23.41
CA PHE A 204 -23.60 -17.38 23.93
C PHE A 204 -23.56 -17.42 25.46
N ASN A 205 -22.62 -16.70 26.07
CA ASN A 205 -22.41 -16.68 27.51
C ASN A 205 -23.44 -15.80 28.27
N HIS A 206 -23.88 -14.67 27.68
CA HIS A 206 -24.73 -13.69 28.38
C HIS A 206 -26.22 -13.78 28.07
N SER A 207 -26.61 -14.39 26.94
CA SER A 207 -28.02 -14.65 26.70
C SER A 207 -28.44 -15.93 27.43
N LYS A 208 -29.64 -15.95 28.01
CA LYS A 208 -30.38 -17.20 28.31
C LYS A 208 -30.76 -17.88 26.99
N SER A 209 -29.78 -18.15 26.13
CA SER A 209 -29.96 -18.43 24.72
C SER A 209 -30.77 -19.71 24.54
N SER A 210 -31.95 -19.55 23.95
CA SER A 210 -32.70 -20.68 23.40
C SER A 210 -31.84 -21.45 22.41
N ARG A 211 -32.09 -22.76 22.23
CA ARG A 211 -31.40 -23.59 21.23
C ARG A 211 -31.44 -22.98 19.81
N LEU A 212 -32.47 -22.18 19.52
CA LEU A 212 -32.64 -21.43 18.26
C LEU A 212 -31.56 -20.35 18.08
N THR A 213 -31.28 -19.55 19.10
CA THR A 213 -30.23 -18.52 19.03
C THR A 213 -28.88 -19.16 18.72
N ARG A 214 -28.54 -20.26 19.41
CA ARG A 214 -27.31 -21.02 19.16
C ARG A 214 -27.23 -21.61 17.76
N PHE A 215 -28.37 -22.00 17.19
CA PHE A 215 -28.44 -22.47 15.80
C PHE A 215 -28.15 -21.33 14.83
N PHE A 216 -28.82 -20.18 14.97
CA PHE A 216 -28.63 -19.04 14.07
C PHE A 216 -27.23 -18.43 14.13
N LEU A 217 -26.61 -18.38 15.31
CA LEU A 217 -25.24 -17.89 15.46
C LEU A 217 -24.19 -18.72 14.70
N LYS A 218 -24.52 -19.94 14.23
CA LYS A 218 -23.61 -20.72 13.38
C LYS A 218 -23.58 -20.26 11.92
N PHE A 219 -24.65 -19.62 11.46
CA PHE A 219 -24.84 -19.30 10.04
C PHE A 219 -24.69 -17.82 9.72
N PHE A 220 -24.75 -16.95 10.73
CA PHE A 220 -24.64 -15.50 10.54
C PHE A 220 -23.35 -14.96 11.16
N SER A 221 -22.73 -14.01 10.48
CA SER A 221 -21.68 -13.17 11.04
C SER A 221 -22.30 -12.03 11.83
N ILE A 222 -21.79 -11.78 13.02
CA ILE A 222 -22.19 -10.68 13.90
C ILE A 222 -21.15 -9.57 13.76
N LYS A 223 -21.63 -8.34 13.61
CA LYS A 223 -20.82 -7.14 13.69
C LYS A 223 -21.40 -6.21 14.76
N PRO A 224 -20.57 -5.45 15.48
CA PRO A 224 -21.05 -4.44 16.41
C PRO A 224 -21.80 -3.37 15.61
N ASP A 225 -22.80 -2.74 16.23
CA ASP A 225 -23.44 -1.58 15.62
C ASP A 225 -22.47 -0.38 15.68
N ASN A 226 -22.05 0.10 14.52
CA ASN A 226 -21.12 1.20 14.38
C ASN A 226 -21.78 2.59 14.50
N LYS A 227 -23.12 2.66 14.56
CA LYS A 227 -23.91 3.90 14.55
C LYS A 227 -24.54 4.22 15.90
N ASN A 228 -24.97 3.19 16.64
CA ASN A 228 -25.62 3.37 17.93
C ASN A 228 -24.74 2.84 19.06
N LEU A 229 -24.66 3.62 20.14
CA LEU A 229 -23.98 3.18 21.36
C LEU A 229 -24.77 2.03 21.99
N SER A 230 -24.12 0.87 22.09
CA SER A 230 -24.64 -0.24 22.90
C SER A 230 -24.63 0.15 24.37
N GLN A 231 -25.62 -0.30 25.14
CA GLN A 231 -25.57 -0.23 26.60
C GLN A 231 -24.45 -1.13 27.18
N ASP A 232 -23.99 -2.10 26.40
CA ASP A 232 -22.88 -2.96 26.75
C ASP A 232 -21.55 -2.27 26.40
N ASN A 233 -20.77 -1.95 27.43
CA ASN A 233 -19.47 -1.30 27.32
C ASN A 233 -18.47 -2.08 26.44
N LEU A 234 -18.53 -3.42 26.44
CA LEU A 234 -17.62 -4.25 25.64
C LEU A 234 -17.97 -4.19 24.16
N VAL A 235 -19.27 -4.30 23.84
CA VAL A 235 -19.76 -4.15 22.45
C VAL A 235 -19.50 -2.73 21.94
N ASN A 236 -19.58 -1.73 22.83
CA ASN A 236 -19.23 -0.35 22.49
C ASN A 236 -17.73 -0.20 22.16
N SER A 237 -16.82 -0.78 22.95
CA SER A 237 -15.38 -0.79 22.62
C SER A 237 -15.09 -1.45 21.27
N LEU A 238 -15.77 -2.54 20.92
CA LEU A 238 -15.65 -3.16 19.59
C LEU A 238 -16.15 -2.26 18.45
N SER A 239 -17.24 -1.53 18.68
CA SER A 239 -17.77 -0.55 17.72
C SER A 239 -16.78 0.59 17.48
N VAL A 240 -16.24 1.15 18.56
CA VAL A 240 -15.23 2.23 18.48
C VAL A 240 -13.95 1.72 17.81
N ALA A 241 -13.49 0.52 18.16
CA ALA A 241 -12.35 -0.13 17.50
C ALA A 241 -12.60 -0.28 15.99
N ALA A 242 -13.76 -0.82 15.58
CA ALA A 242 -14.10 -0.99 14.17
C ALA A 242 -14.14 0.35 13.40
N ASN A 243 -14.62 1.42 14.02
CA ASN A 243 -14.61 2.75 13.41
C ASN A 243 -13.19 3.33 13.31
N ASN A 244 -12.38 3.21 14.35
CA ASN A 244 -10.97 3.62 14.32
C ASN A 244 -10.19 2.87 13.23
N LEU A 245 -10.45 1.58 13.05
CA LEU A 245 -9.80 0.77 12.01
C LEU A 245 -10.21 1.24 10.60
N LYS A 246 -11.48 1.61 10.38
CA LYS A 246 -11.89 2.19 9.09
C LYS A 246 -11.23 3.54 8.82
N GLU A 247 -10.96 4.32 9.86
CA GLU A 247 -10.29 5.61 9.78
C GLU A 247 -8.75 5.52 9.73
N LYS A 248 -8.17 4.31 9.57
CA LYS A 248 -6.72 4.08 9.60
C LYS A 248 -6.03 4.49 10.92
N ARG A 249 -6.77 4.48 12.03
CA ARG A 249 -6.28 4.82 13.38
C ARG A 249 -5.95 3.55 14.16
N LEU A 250 -4.89 2.86 13.74
CA LEU A 250 -4.55 1.53 14.26
C LEU A 250 -4.23 1.53 15.76
N ASP A 251 -3.46 2.51 16.26
CA ASP A 251 -3.12 2.63 17.69
C ASP A 251 -4.37 2.76 18.56
N LYS A 252 -5.32 3.59 18.12
CA LYS A 252 -6.59 3.76 18.84
C LYS A 252 -7.42 2.48 18.81
N THR A 253 -7.39 1.75 17.69
CA THR A 253 -8.04 0.44 17.55
C THR A 253 -7.46 -0.56 18.55
N ILE A 254 -6.14 -0.67 18.63
CA ILE A 254 -5.42 -1.55 19.56
C ILE A 254 -5.78 -1.20 21.01
N ILE A 255 -5.81 0.10 21.36
CA ILE A 255 -6.19 0.57 22.70
C ILE A 255 -7.62 0.13 23.05
N GLU A 256 -8.58 0.28 22.14
CA GLU A 256 -9.96 -0.15 22.39
C GLU A 256 -10.09 -1.67 22.53
N ILE A 257 -9.37 -2.46 21.72
CA ILE A 257 -9.37 -3.92 21.84
C ILE A 257 -8.78 -4.37 23.18
N ASN A 258 -7.71 -3.75 23.65
CA ASN A 258 -7.09 -4.09 24.94
C ASN A 258 -8.00 -3.79 26.15
N LYS A 259 -9.06 -3.00 26.01
CA LYS A 259 -10.04 -2.77 27.08
C LYS A 259 -11.03 -3.93 27.24
N ILE A 260 -11.11 -4.82 26.24
CA ILE A 260 -12.09 -5.89 26.19
C ILE A 260 -11.61 -7.08 27.03
N HIS A 261 -12.51 -7.64 27.83
CA HIS A 261 -12.20 -8.82 28.64
C HIS A 261 -11.98 -10.06 27.77
N ASN A 262 -10.97 -10.88 28.09
CA ASN A 262 -10.58 -12.09 27.34
C ASN A 262 -10.26 -11.85 25.86
N GLN A 263 -9.88 -10.62 25.49
CA GLN A 263 -9.57 -10.27 24.11
C GLN A 263 -8.45 -11.14 23.52
N ASP A 264 -7.45 -11.54 24.32
CA ASP A 264 -6.31 -12.35 23.85
C ASP A 264 -6.74 -13.68 23.21
N GLN A 265 -7.85 -14.26 23.67
CA GLN A 265 -8.35 -15.54 23.11
C GLN A 265 -8.80 -15.42 21.65
N PHE A 266 -9.14 -14.20 21.21
CA PHE A 266 -9.73 -13.95 19.89
C PHE A 266 -8.85 -13.05 19.03
N PHE A 267 -8.21 -12.04 19.64
CA PHE A 267 -7.51 -10.98 18.95
C PHE A 267 -5.98 -11.09 19.03
N ASN A 268 -5.39 -12.07 19.74
CA ASN A 268 -3.93 -12.10 19.93
C ASN A 268 -3.14 -12.07 18.60
N ASN A 269 -3.51 -12.91 17.62
CA ASN A 269 -2.84 -12.91 16.32
C ASN A 269 -3.02 -11.59 15.59
N TRP A 270 -4.23 -11.05 15.60
CA TRP A 270 -4.52 -9.74 15.01
C TRP A 270 -3.73 -8.62 15.68
N LEU A 271 -3.63 -8.61 17.01
CA LEU A 271 -2.86 -7.63 17.78
C LEU A 271 -1.36 -7.68 17.47
N VAL A 272 -0.80 -8.87 17.26
CA VAL A 272 0.60 -9.03 16.85
C VAL A 272 0.85 -8.38 15.50
N GLU A 273 0.02 -8.70 14.50
CA GLU A 273 0.17 -8.13 13.15
C GLU A 273 -0.13 -6.63 13.11
N ALA A 274 -1.15 -6.17 13.83
CA ALA A 274 -1.48 -4.76 13.95
C ALA A 274 -0.32 -3.96 14.58
N LYS A 275 0.32 -4.49 15.64
CA LYS A 275 1.49 -3.83 16.25
C LYS A 275 2.66 -3.70 15.27
N LYS A 276 2.97 -4.76 14.52
CA LYS A 276 4.03 -4.70 13.49
C LYS A 276 3.72 -3.63 12.44
N TYR A 277 2.48 -3.60 11.94
CA TYR A 277 2.04 -2.60 10.96
C TYR A 277 2.17 -1.18 11.53
N SER A 278 1.65 -0.92 12.73
CA SER A 278 1.74 0.40 13.37
C SER A 278 3.20 0.84 13.58
N GLU A 279 4.06 -0.07 14.05
CA GLU A 279 5.47 0.23 14.23
C GLU A 279 6.17 0.56 12.91
N ALA A 280 5.91 -0.18 11.84
CA ALA A 280 6.45 0.11 10.52
C ALA A 280 6.00 1.50 10.02
N SER A 281 4.70 1.80 10.07
CA SER A 281 4.16 3.13 9.69
C SER A 281 4.76 4.26 10.53
N LYS A 282 4.95 4.04 11.84
CA LYS A 282 5.56 5.04 12.73
C LYS A 282 7.03 5.28 12.40
N LEU A 283 7.78 4.23 12.07
CA LEU A 283 9.19 4.36 11.65
C LEU A 283 9.30 5.18 10.35
N ILE A 284 8.43 4.94 9.37
CA ILE A 284 8.38 5.73 8.12
C ILE A 284 8.18 7.22 8.42
N LEU A 285 7.24 7.54 9.32
CA LEU A 285 6.96 8.92 9.72
C LEU A 285 8.14 9.58 10.44
N LEU A 286 8.77 8.86 11.38
CA LEU A 286 9.95 9.35 12.10
C LEU A 286 11.15 9.59 11.18
N ILE A 287 11.37 8.71 10.19
CA ILE A 287 12.43 8.92 9.19
C ILE A 287 12.11 10.18 8.37
N SER A 288 10.85 10.40 7.99
CA SER A 288 10.45 11.61 7.28
C SER A 288 10.65 12.89 8.08
N GLU A 289 10.56 12.84 9.42
CA GLU A 289 10.77 13.97 10.32
C GLU A 289 12.25 14.27 10.59
N ASP A 290 13.13 13.25 10.50
CA ASP A 290 14.58 13.37 10.74
C ASP A 290 15.34 13.97 9.52
N LEU A 291 14.68 14.18 8.38
CA LEU A 291 15.24 14.70 7.12
C LEU A 291 15.35 16.22 7.07
#